data_AF-A0A2G3A170-F1
#
_entry.id   AF-A0A2G3A170-F1
#
_cell.length_a   1.000
_cell.length_b   1.000
_cell.length_c   1.000
_cell.angle_alpha   90.00
_cell.angle_beta   90.00
_cell.angle_gamma   90.00
#
_symmetry.space_group_name_H-M   'P 1'
#
loop_
_entity.id
_entity.type
_entity.pdbx_description
1 polymer ?
#
loop_
_entity_poly.entity_id
_entity_poly.type
_entity_poly.pdbx_seq_one_letter_code
_entity_poly.pdbx_strand_id
1 'polypeptide(L)'
;MEKQKNFRIAMERQMSFGGGERKKGKDSSGKRGDSLLHLAARAENLGKVREIFQKFEGKGIKKLLCQQNQEGETALYVAAENGNSLVVSEFLKHLDLKTASIVANNEYDALHVVARQGLHHL
;
A
#
# COMPACT_ATOMS: atom_id res chain seq x y z
N MET A 1 -52.06 -14.13 -16.77
CA MET A 1 -51.44 -13.04 -17.56
C MET A 1 -50.47 -12.32 -16.63
N GLU A 2 -49.28 -12.89 -16.49
CA GLU A 2 -48.30 -12.50 -15.49
C GLU A 2 -47.25 -11.60 -16.15
N LYS A 3 -47.27 -10.31 -15.84
CA LYS A 3 -46.18 -9.38 -16.14
C LYS A 3 -46.09 -8.39 -14.99
N GLN A 4 -45.20 -8.65 -14.05
CA GLN A 4 -44.56 -7.56 -13.32
C GLN A 4 -43.05 -7.65 -13.50
N LYS A 5 -42.53 -6.52 -13.97
CA LYS A 5 -41.20 -6.29 -14.51
C LYS A 5 -40.25 -5.92 -13.37
N ASN A 6 -39.08 -6.53 -13.40
CA ASN A 6 -37.84 -6.15 -12.75
C ASN A 6 -37.68 -4.63 -12.59
N PHE A 7 -37.40 -4.18 -11.37
CA PHE A 7 -36.56 -3.00 -11.12
C PHE A 7 -35.47 -3.33 -10.09
N ARG A 8 -34.26 -3.26 -10.61
CA ARG A 8 -32.91 -3.25 -10.03
C ARG A 8 -32.83 -2.62 -8.63
N ILE A 9 -32.02 -3.21 -7.75
CA ILE A 9 -30.69 -2.70 -7.36
C ILE A 9 -29.94 -3.85 -6.67
N ALA A 10 -28.81 -4.21 -7.26
CA ALA A 10 -27.93 -5.27 -6.80
C ALA A 10 -27.13 -4.79 -5.58
N MET A 11 -27.44 -5.35 -4.42
CA MET A 11 -26.42 -5.68 -3.42
C MET A 11 -26.36 -7.20 -3.33
N GLU A 12 -25.20 -7.71 -2.93
CA GLU A 12 -24.84 -9.12 -2.82
C GLU A 12 -24.32 -9.78 -4.11
N ARG A 13 -22.99 -9.82 -4.22
CA ARG A 13 -22.31 -11.12 -4.30
C ARG A 13 -20.85 -10.99 -3.92
N GLN A 14 -20.53 -11.63 -2.80
CA GLN A 14 -19.23 -12.19 -2.49
C GLN A 14 -18.60 -12.77 -3.76
N MET A 15 -17.41 -12.29 -4.11
CA MET A 15 -16.48 -13.05 -4.94
C MET A 15 -15.31 -13.44 -4.06
N SER A 16 -15.42 -14.67 -3.56
CA SER A 16 -14.35 -15.39 -2.89
C SER A 16 -13.58 -16.19 -3.92
N PHE A 17 -12.28 -16.32 -3.69
CA PHE A 17 -11.31 -17.24 -4.30
C PHE A 17 -10.77 -16.94 -5.71
N GLY A 18 -9.50 -16.52 -5.72
CA GLY A 18 -8.58 -16.69 -6.83
C GLY A 18 -7.15 -16.74 -6.26
N GLY A 19 -6.64 -17.95 -6.05
CA GLY A 19 -5.26 -18.18 -5.63
C GLY A 19 -4.29 -17.47 -6.57
N GLY A 20 -3.26 -16.86 -5.98
CA GLY A 20 -2.24 -16.16 -6.72
C GLY A 20 -1.02 -15.95 -5.83
N GLU A 21 -0.30 -17.04 -5.57
CA GLU A 21 1.12 -16.96 -5.27
C GLU A 21 1.81 -16.17 -6.39
N ARG A 22 1.85 -14.85 -6.30
CA ARG A 22 2.70 -14.04 -7.16
C ARG A 22 4.05 -13.95 -6.51
N LYS A 23 4.79 -15.05 -6.67
CA LYS A 23 6.25 -15.12 -6.56
C LYS A 23 6.87 -13.88 -7.20
N LYS A 24 7.38 -13.01 -6.34
CA LYS A 24 8.72 -12.43 -6.34
C LYS A 24 9.37 -12.16 -7.70
N GLY A 25 9.72 -10.89 -7.89
CA GLY A 25 11.01 -10.54 -8.48
C GLY A 25 10.94 -9.64 -9.70
N LYS A 26 11.31 -8.37 -9.49
CA LYS A 26 12.55 -7.85 -10.08
C LYS A 26 12.93 -6.55 -9.40
N ASP A 27 13.93 -6.67 -8.54
CA ASP A 27 14.84 -5.62 -8.11
C ASP A 27 15.10 -4.64 -9.29
N SER A 28 14.36 -3.54 -9.27
CA SER A 28 14.67 -2.34 -10.07
C SER A 28 15.12 -1.23 -9.12
N SER A 29 15.70 -1.62 -7.99
CA SER A 29 16.01 -0.77 -6.84
C SER A 29 17.05 0.30 -7.17
N GLY A 30 17.83 0.11 -8.25
CA GLY A 30 18.94 1.00 -8.61
C GLY A 30 18.54 2.37 -9.19
N LYS A 31 17.30 2.56 -9.64
CA LYS A 31 16.89 3.79 -10.36
C LYS A 31 15.57 4.40 -9.90
N ARG A 32 15.00 3.97 -8.78
CA ARG A 32 13.72 4.49 -8.28
C ARG A 32 13.86 5.69 -7.36
N GLY A 33 15.08 6.05 -6.93
CA GLY A 33 15.28 7.10 -5.92
C GLY A 33 14.66 6.74 -4.57
N ASP A 34 14.64 5.45 -4.24
CA ASP A 34 14.06 4.93 -3.00
C ASP A 34 14.77 5.54 -1.77
N SER A 35 13.98 6.10 -0.85
CA SER A 35 14.49 6.50 0.47
C SER A 35 14.74 5.29 1.37
N LEU A 36 15.40 5.47 2.52
CA LEU A 36 15.60 4.39 3.51
C LEU A 36 14.31 3.64 3.85
N LEU A 37 13.19 4.37 3.93
CA LEU A 37 11.89 3.82 4.27
C LEU A 37 11.29 3.00 3.11
N HIS A 38 11.50 3.44 1.86
CA HIS A 38 11.13 2.67 0.67
C HIS A 38 11.92 1.36 0.58
N LEU A 39 13.23 1.40 0.83
CA LEU A 39 14.07 0.21 0.83
C LEU A 39 13.64 -0.78 1.92
N ALA A 40 13.28 -0.29 3.11
CA ALA A 40 12.79 -1.14 4.20
C ALA A 40 11.42 -1.77 3.87
N ALA A 41 10.51 -1.01 3.27
CA ALA A 41 9.22 -1.49 2.77
C ALA A 41 9.40 -2.54 1.66
N ARG A 42 10.31 -2.28 0.72
CA ARG A 42 10.63 -3.18 -0.40
C ARG A 42 11.27 -4.48 0.08
N ALA A 43 12.11 -4.39 1.10
CA ALA A 43 12.76 -5.54 1.74
C ALA A 43 11.84 -6.29 2.71
N GLU A 44 10.59 -5.85 2.89
CA GLU A 44 9.61 -6.49 3.79
C GLU A 44 10.10 -6.62 5.23
N ASN A 45 11.05 -5.76 5.61
CA ASN A 45 11.76 -5.89 6.87
C ASN A 45 11.15 -4.96 7.91
N LEU A 46 10.13 -5.48 8.59
CA LEU A 46 9.40 -4.75 9.61
C LEU A 46 10.30 -4.30 10.78
N GLY A 47 11.34 -5.08 11.12
CA GLY A 47 12.35 -4.68 12.12
C GLY A 47 13.06 -3.39 11.73
N LYS A 48 13.53 -3.30 10.48
CA LYS A 48 14.13 -2.07 9.93
C LYS A 48 13.13 -0.91 9.87
N VAL A 49 11.87 -1.16 9.52
CA VAL A 49 10.83 -0.11 9.53
C VAL A 49 10.67 0.48 10.94
N ARG A 50 10.57 -0.37 11.97
CA ARG A 50 10.48 0.08 13.37
C ARG A 50 11.75 0.82 13.82
N GLU A 51 12.92 0.35 13.45
CA GLU A 51 14.19 1.02 13.78
C GLU A 51 14.27 2.42 13.15
N ILE A 52 13.90 2.53 11.87
CA ILE A 52 13.79 3.83 11.19
C ILE A 52 12.75 4.69 11.91
N PHE A 53 11.61 4.11 12.29
CA PHE A 53 10.57 4.84 13.02
C PHE A 53 11.06 5.41 14.33
N GLN A 54 11.73 4.62 15.18
CA GLN A 54 12.35 5.12 16.40
C GLN A 54 13.40 6.20 16.14
N LYS A 55 14.22 6.04 15.09
CA LYS A 55 15.28 7.00 14.75
C LYS A 55 14.73 8.37 14.31
N PHE A 56 13.55 8.37 13.71
CA PHE A 56 12.86 9.57 13.22
C PHE A 56 11.67 10.01 14.07
N GLU A 57 11.40 9.29 15.18
CA GLU A 57 10.41 9.66 16.18
C GLU A 57 10.78 11.04 16.75
N GLY A 58 9.90 12.03 16.58
CA GLY A 58 10.15 13.44 16.96
C GLY A 58 10.92 14.30 15.93
N LYS A 59 11.46 13.73 14.84
CA LYS A 59 12.18 14.47 13.78
C LYS A 59 11.33 14.73 12.52
N GLY A 60 10.02 14.49 12.60
CA GLY A 60 9.11 14.68 11.48
C GLY A 60 9.01 13.45 10.59
N ILE A 61 8.70 12.29 11.18
CA ILE A 61 8.46 11.05 10.45
C ILE A 61 7.43 11.19 9.33
N LYS A 62 6.45 12.08 9.52
CA LYS A 62 5.46 12.45 8.51
C LYS A 62 6.11 12.90 7.20
N LYS A 63 7.21 13.66 7.25
CA LYS A 63 7.92 14.12 6.04
C LYS A 63 8.54 12.96 5.28
N LEU A 64 9.10 11.98 6.00
CA LEU A 64 9.64 10.75 5.40
C LEU A 64 8.55 9.86 4.80
N LEU A 65 7.39 9.82 5.45
CA LEU A 65 6.23 9.07 5.01
C LEU A 65 5.56 9.70 3.78
N CYS A 66 5.51 11.03 3.70
CA CYS A 66 5.06 11.78 2.52
C CYS A 66 6.11 11.87 1.42
N GLN A 67 7.36 11.44 1.68
CA GLN A 67 8.40 11.52 0.70
C GLN A 67 8.11 10.50 -0.41
N GLN A 68 8.05 10.99 -1.63
CA GLN A 68 7.92 10.17 -2.83
C GLN A 68 9.31 9.85 -3.39
N ASN A 69 9.43 8.68 -3.99
CA ASN A 69 10.58 8.32 -4.80
C ASN A 69 10.46 8.95 -6.21
N GLN A 70 11.38 8.62 -7.14
CA GLN A 70 11.36 9.16 -8.51
C GLN A 70 10.12 8.72 -9.32
N GLU A 71 9.47 7.62 -8.92
CA GLU A 71 8.24 7.13 -9.53
C GLU A 71 6.98 7.70 -8.85
N GLY A 72 7.14 8.65 -7.93
CA GLY A 72 6.02 9.20 -7.17
C GLY A 72 5.50 8.24 -6.08
N GLU A 73 6.12 7.09 -5.89
CA GLU A 73 5.66 6.10 -4.92
C GLU A 73 6.07 6.56 -3.51
N THR A 74 5.18 6.38 -2.54
CA THR A 74 5.53 6.54 -1.11
C THR A 74 5.98 5.21 -0.51
N ALA A 75 6.59 5.24 0.68
CA ALA A 75 6.96 4.01 1.38
C ALA A 75 5.74 3.10 1.67
N LEU A 76 4.56 3.70 1.93
CA LEU A 76 3.30 2.96 2.06
C LEU A 76 2.91 2.31 0.73
N TYR A 77 3.01 3.03 -0.39
CA TYR A 77 2.73 2.49 -1.72
C TYR A 77 3.59 1.25 -2.01
N VAL A 78 4.89 1.34 -1.76
CA VAL A 78 5.83 0.21 -1.98
C VAL A 78 5.51 -0.96 -1.06
N ALA A 79 5.16 -0.72 0.20
CA ALA A 79 4.73 -1.78 1.12
C ALA A 79 3.43 -2.47 0.66
N ALA A 80 2.48 -1.68 0.16
CA ALA A 80 1.22 -2.16 -0.39
C ALA A 80 1.44 -2.94 -1.69
N GLU A 81 2.31 -2.47 -2.58
CA GLU A 81 2.67 -3.13 -3.84
C GLU A 81 3.29 -4.51 -3.58
N ASN A 82 4.16 -4.61 -2.57
CA ASN A 82 4.71 -5.88 -2.12
C ASN A 82 3.68 -6.80 -1.46
N GLY A 83 2.50 -6.30 -1.09
CA GLY A 83 1.48 -7.08 -0.38
C GLY A 83 1.85 -7.37 1.07
N ASN A 84 2.70 -6.55 1.70
CA ASN A 84 3.11 -6.79 3.08
C ASN A 84 2.17 -6.09 4.06
N SER A 85 1.10 -6.80 4.47
CA SER A 85 0.08 -6.28 5.40
C SER A 85 0.67 -5.83 6.74
N LEU A 86 1.68 -6.53 7.27
CA LEU A 86 2.28 -6.20 8.57
C LEU A 86 2.98 -4.83 8.53
N VAL A 87 3.75 -4.58 7.47
CA VAL A 87 4.45 -3.32 7.26
C VAL A 87 3.45 -2.20 6.95
N VAL A 88 2.43 -2.48 6.12
CA VAL A 88 1.36 -1.52 5.82
C VAL A 88 0.57 -1.14 7.07
N SER A 89 0.18 -2.09 7.91
CA SER A 89 -0.55 -1.84 9.16
C SER A 89 0.30 -1.03 10.14
N GLU A 90 1.60 -1.32 10.24
CA GLU A 90 2.52 -0.50 11.05
C GLU A 90 2.65 0.93 10.49
N PHE A 91 2.74 1.08 9.17
CA PHE A 91 2.73 2.39 8.52
C PHE A 91 1.45 3.16 8.81
N LEU A 92 0.28 2.52 8.72
CA LEU A 92 -1.03 3.14 8.96
C LEU A 92 -1.22 3.66 10.40
N LYS A 93 -0.54 3.08 11.40
CA LYS A 93 -0.56 3.61 12.77
C LYS A 93 0.10 4.98 12.91
N HIS A 94 1.07 5.27 12.05
CA HIS A 94 1.85 6.51 12.08
C HIS A 94 1.54 7.47 10.91
N LEU A 95 0.78 7.01 9.92
CA LEU A 95 0.39 7.77 8.73
C LEU A 95 -0.92 8.51 8.94
N ASP A 96 -0.99 9.72 8.40
CA ASP A 96 -2.25 10.44 8.23
C ASP A 96 -2.92 10.05 6.90
N LEU A 97 -4.26 10.15 6.84
CA LEU A 97 -5.06 9.93 5.63
C LEU A 97 -4.55 10.74 4.42
N LYS A 98 -4.05 11.97 4.67
CA LYS A 98 -3.47 12.82 3.61
C LYS A 98 -2.27 12.16 2.92
N THR A 99 -1.45 11.44 3.67
CA THR A 99 -0.26 10.77 3.15
C THR A 99 -0.63 9.48 2.43
N ALA A 100 -1.67 8.77 2.89
CA ALA A 100 -2.20 7.59 2.22
C ALA A 100 -2.86 7.90 0.87
N SER A 101 -3.43 9.10 0.71
CA SER A 101 -3.99 9.60 -0.56
C SER A 101 -2.95 10.22 -1.51
N ILE A 102 -1.66 10.15 -1.21
CA ILE A 102 -0.63 10.59 -2.17
C ILE A 102 -0.63 9.61 -3.35
N VAL A 103 -0.96 10.14 -4.52
CA VAL A 103 -0.93 9.41 -5.79
C VAL A 103 0.49 9.33 -6.32
N ALA A 104 0.87 8.16 -6.80
CA ALA A 104 2.12 7.94 -7.53
C ALA A 104 2.00 8.37 -8.99
N ASN A 105 3.10 8.31 -9.74
CA ASN A 105 3.11 8.71 -11.16
C ASN A 105 2.23 7.82 -12.05
N ASN A 106 1.81 6.66 -11.54
CA ASN A 106 0.86 5.77 -12.20
C ASN A 106 -0.61 6.08 -11.86
N GLU A 107 -0.88 7.24 -11.25
CA GLU A 107 -2.21 7.74 -10.88
C GLU A 107 -2.91 6.92 -9.77
N TYR A 108 -2.24 5.93 -9.19
CA TYR A 108 -2.75 5.17 -8.06
C TYR A 108 -2.15 5.68 -6.75
N ASP A 109 -2.99 5.78 -5.73
CA ASP A 109 -2.52 5.94 -4.35
C ASP A 109 -2.25 4.58 -3.69
N ALA A 110 -1.70 4.62 -2.49
CA ALA A 110 -1.38 3.40 -1.75
C ALA A 110 -2.62 2.58 -1.38
N LEU A 111 -3.77 3.22 -1.15
CA LEU A 111 -5.03 2.55 -0.80
C LEU A 111 -5.59 1.76 -1.98
N HIS A 112 -5.48 2.29 -3.20
CA HIS A 112 -5.84 1.57 -4.42
C HIS A 112 -5.00 0.30 -4.58
N VAL A 113 -3.70 0.37 -4.31
CA VAL A 113 -2.82 -0.81 -4.38
C VAL A 113 -3.14 -1.81 -3.29
N VAL A 114 -3.40 -1.36 -2.06
CA VAL A 114 -3.86 -2.21 -0.95
C VAL A 114 -5.10 -3.01 -1.34
N ALA A 115 -6.10 -2.34 -1.91
CA ALA A 115 -7.33 -2.97 -2.39
C ALA A 115 -7.04 -3.97 -3.52
N ARG A 116 -6.16 -3.61 -4.47
CA ARG A 116 -5.77 -4.49 -5.57
C ARG A 116 -5.03 -5.75 -5.12
N GLN A 117 -4.21 -5.63 -4.08
CA GLN A 117 -3.48 -6.77 -3.51
C GLN A 117 -4.33 -7.66 -2.60
N GLY A 118 -5.58 -7.29 -2.31
CA GLY A 118 -6.43 -8.08 -1.44
C GLY A 118 -5.95 -8.08 0.01
N LEU A 119 -5.29 -7.00 0.46
CA LEU A 119 -4.91 -6.79 1.85
C LEU A 119 -6.16 -6.45 2.69
N HIS A 120 -7.04 -7.43 2.87
CA HIS A 120 -8.31 -7.28 3.60
C HIS A 120 -8.13 -7.33 5.12
N HIS A 121 -6.92 -7.64 5.60
CA HIS A 121 -6.57 -7.83 7.01
C HIS A 121 -5.54 -6.77 7.48
N LEU A 122 -5.86 -5.48 7.32
CA LEU A 122 -5.02 -4.37 7.79
C LEU A 122 -5.44 -3.86 9.17
#